data_AF-A0A7S3RWQ3-F1
#
_entry.id   AF-A0A7S3RWQ3-F1
#
_cell.length_a   1.000
_cell.length_b   1.000
_cell.length_c   1.000
_cell.angle_alpha   90.00
_cell.angle_beta   90.00
_cell.angle_gamma   90.00
#
_symmetry.space_group_name_H-M   'P 1'
#
loop_
_entity.id
_entity.type
_entity.pdbx_description
1 polymer ?
#
loop_
_entity_poly.entity_id
_entity_poly.type
_entity_poly.pdbx_seq_one_letter_code
_entity_poly.pdbx_strand_id
1 'polypeptide(L)'
;ATDAPDLSMVDLPGITRVPVKGSDQSEDVEKLTRDMTLHYVKDPRTIVLAVLPANQDMSVSDALQISRSVDPQGMRSIGVITKIDIMDQGTDASKMLRGE
;
A
#
# COMPACT_ATOMS: atom_id res chain seq x y z
N ALA A 1 -25.88 -9.52 20.56
CA ALA A 1 -24.97 -10.03 19.52
C ALA A 1 -24.15 -8.84 19.04
N THR A 2 -22.85 -8.98 18.87
CA THR A 2 -22.04 -7.95 18.22
C THR A 2 -22.36 -7.98 16.72
N ASP A 3 -22.76 -6.83 16.16
CA ASP A 3 -23.20 -6.69 14.75
C ASP A 3 -22.04 -6.75 13.73
N ALA A 4 -20.89 -7.31 14.11
CA ALA A 4 -19.69 -7.34 13.28
C ALA A 4 -19.34 -8.78 12.86
N PRO A 5 -18.92 -8.99 11.59
CA PRO A 5 -18.43 -10.29 11.13
C PRO A 5 -17.05 -10.60 11.73
N ASP A 6 -16.70 -11.88 11.78
CA ASP A 6 -15.36 -12.32 12.16
C ASP A 6 -14.36 -11.95 11.05
N LEU A 7 -13.42 -11.06 11.36
CA LEU A 7 -12.42 -10.55 10.44
C LEU A 7 -11.04 -10.48 11.10
N SER A 8 -10.00 -10.88 10.38
CA SER A 8 -8.61 -10.65 10.76
C SER A 8 -8.04 -9.52 9.92
N MET A 9 -7.46 -8.51 10.57
CA MET A 9 -6.84 -7.35 9.93
C MET A 9 -5.38 -7.26 10.35
N VAL A 10 -4.50 -7.02 9.38
CA VAL A 10 -3.06 -6.86 9.60
C VAL A 10 -2.68 -5.46 9.16
N ASP A 11 -2.15 -4.67 10.08
CA ASP A 11 -1.52 -3.38 9.78
C ASP A 11 -0.02 -3.57 9.57
N LEU A 12 0.48 -3.05 8.45
CA LEU A 12 1.87 -3.24 8.01
C LEU A 12 2.58 -1.89 8.01
N PRO A 13 3.86 -1.84 8.43
CA PRO A 13 4.62 -0.61 8.33
C PRO A 13 4.76 -0.17 6.87
N GLY A 14 4.71 1.14 6.64
CA GLY A 14 4.96 1.70 5.32
C GLY A 14 6.35 1.33 4.80
N ILE A 15 6.44 1.04 3.50
CA ILE A 15 7.70 0.72 2.84
C ILE A 15 8.49 2.04 2.74
N THR A 16 9.63 2.13 3.43
CA THR A 16 10.45 3.35 3.45
C THR A 16 11.86 3.05 2.94
N ARG A 17 12.38 3.98 2.11
CA ARG A 17 13.73 3.92 1.54
C ARG A 17 14.77 4.69 2.35
N VAL A 18 14.38 5.33 3.45
CA VAL A 18 15.24 6.25 4.21
C VAL A 18 15.69 5.59 5.51
N PRO A 19 16.99 5.29 5.69
CA PRO A 19 17.49 4.78 6.95
C PRO A 19 17.30 5.83 8.05
N VAL A 20 16.82 5.39 9.22
CA VAL A 20 16.69 6.25 10.39
C VAL A 20 18.10 6.66 10.82
N LYS A 21 18.41 7.96 10.78
CA LYS A 21 19.70 8.49 11.24
C LYS A 21 19.88 8.18 12.72
N GLY A 22 20.91 7.43 13.08
CA GLY A 22 21.37 7.26 14.47
C GLY A 22 21.13 5.89 15.12
N SER A 23 20.70 4.86 14.38
CA SER A 23 20.63 3.48 14.87
C SER A 23 21.66 2.60 14.16
N ASP A 24 22.40 1.76 14.90
CA ASP A 24 23.38 0.77 14.40
C ASP A 24 22.78 -0.33 13.48
N GLN A 25 21.53 -0.18 13.01
CA GLN A 25 20.74 -1.15 12.24
C GLN A 25 20.40 -0.66 10.82
N SER A 26 21.23 0.19 10.22
CA SER A 26 20.81 1.11 9.16
C SER A 26 20.85 0.61 7.70
N GLU A 27 20.96 -0.69 7.41
CA GLU A 27 21.09 -1.14 6.00
C GLU A 27 19.90 -1.91 5.40
N ASP A 28 18.84 -2.29 6.14
CA ASP A 28 17.81 -3.15 5.52
C ASP A 28 16.36 -2.91 5.99
N VAL A 29 16.00 -1.69 6.42
CA VAL A 29 14.60 -1.37 6.81
C VAL A 29 13.64 -1.51 5.61
N GLU A 30 14.05 -1.08 4.42
CA GLU A 30 13.25 -1.23 3.20
C GLU A 30 12.96 -2.72 2.94
N LYS A 31 13.99 -3.55 2.94
CA LYS A 31 13.83 -4.99 2.70
C LYS A 31 13.04 -5.66 3.80
N LEU A 32 13.25 -5.31 5.07
CA LEU A 32 12.49 -5.87 6.18
C LEU A 32 10.98 -5.57 6.02
N THR A 33 10.63 -4.30 5.79
CA THR A 33 9.22 -3.89 5.59
C THR A 33 8.61 -4.53 4.34
N ARG A 34 9.41 -4.67 3.27
CA ARG A 34 9.00 -5.36 2.04
C ARG A 34 8.79 -6.85 2.26
N ASP A 35 9.70 -7.54 2.93
CA ASP A 35 9.63 -8.98 3.20
C ASP A 35 8.45 -9.30 4.12
N MET A 36 8.21 -8.47 5.14
CA MET A 36 7.01 -8.57 5.99
C MET A 36 5.74 -8.39 5.17
N THR A 37 5.68 -7.38 4.32
CA THR A 37 4.51 -7.16 3.44
C THR A 37 4.27 -8.38 2.56
N LEU A 38 5.31 -8.85 1.86
CA LEU A 38 5.26 -10.02 1.00
C LEU A 38 4.82 -11.29 1.74
N HIS A 39 5.20 -11.46 3.01
CA HIS A 39 4.77 -12.60 3.81
C HIS A 39 3.24 -12.68 3.91
N TYR A 40 2.56 -11.57 4.19
CA TYR A 40 1.10 -11.55 4.35
C TYR A 40 0.33 -11.51 3.02
N VAL A 41 0.80 -10.74 2.04
CA VAL A 41 0.06 -10.56 0.77
C VAL A 41 0.16 -11.74 -0.19
N LYS A 42 1.09 -12.68 0.06
CA LYS A 42 1.24 -13.93 -0.72
C LYS A 42 0.12 -14.95 -0.46
N ASP A 43 -0.55 -14.90 0.70
CA ASP A 43 -1.70 -15.78 0.95
C ASP A 43 -2.85 -15.38 0.01
N PRO A 44 -3.37 -16.29 -0.84
CA PRO A 44 -4.44 -15.98 -1.78
C PRO A 44 -5.76 -15.58 -1.11
N ARG A 45 -5.94 -15.87 0.19
CA ARG A 45 -7.11 -15.47 0.98
C ARG A 45 -7.03 -14.02 1.49
N THR A 46 -5.85 -13.41 1.42
CA THR A 46 -5.64 -12.02 1.87
C THR A 46 -6.13 -11.04 0.81
N ILE A 47 -7.03 -10.15 1.20
CA ILE A 47 -7.39 -8.96 0.43
C ILE A 47 -6.31 -7.90 0.64
N VAL A 48 -5.76 -7.36 -0.44
CA VAL A 48 -4.70 -6.35 -0.40
C VAL A 48 -5.33 -4.97 -0.56
N LEU A 49 -5.16 -4.11 0.44
CA LEU A 49 -5.53 -2.70 0.36
C LEU A 49 -4.28 -1.88 0.01
N ALA A 50 -4.13 -1.51 -1.27
CA ALA A 50 -3.02 -0.69 -1.74
C ALA A 50 -3.35 0.79 -1.51
N VAL A 51 -2.92 1.31 -0.36
CA VAL A 51 -3.19 2.69 0.06
C VAL A 51 -2.14 3.64 -0.51
N LEU A 52 -2.59 4.69 -1.19
CA LEU A 52 -1.74 5.73 -1.75
C LEU A 52 -2.33 7.12 -1.50
N PRO A 53 -1.51 8.16 -1.28
CA PRO A 53 -2.00 9.52 -1.18
C PRO A 53 -2.22 10.13 -2.57
N ALA A 54 -3.24 10.98 -2.70
CA ALA A 54 -3.68 11.55 -3.98
C ALA A 54 -2.69 12.55 -4.58
N ASN A 55 -1.75 13.07 -3.78
CA ASN A 55 -0.70 13.97 -4.22
C ASN A 55 0.56 13.25 -4.73
N GLN A 56 0.56 11.92 -4.80
CA GLN A 56 1.66 11.12 -5.35
C GLN A 56 1.23 10.37 -6.62
N ASP A 57 2.15 10.23 -7.57
CA ASP A 57 1.92 9.44 -8.78
C ASP A 57 1.77 7.94 -8.45
N MET A 58 0.72 7.32 -8.98
CA MET A 58 0.45 5.89 -8.84
C MET A 58 1.58 5.03 -9.42
N SER A 59 2.26 5.51 -10.45
CA SER A 59 3.32 4.77 -11.16
C SER A 59 4.52 4.45 -10.26
N VAL A 60 4.72 5.24 -9.20
CA VAL A 60 5.85 5.15 -8.27
C VAL A 60 5.46 4.41 -6.97
N SER A 61 4.20 3.99 -6.81
CA SER A 61 3.73 3.37 -5.57
C SER A 61 4.25 1.94 -5.39
N ASP A 62 5.09 1.74 -4.36
CA ASP A 62 5.59 0.42 -3.97
C ASP A 62 4.46 -0.55 -3.60
N ALA A 63 3.39 -0.05 -2.97
CA ALA A 63 2.22 -0.84 -2.60
C ALA A 63 1.52 -1.43 -3.83
N LEU A 64 1.32 -0.61 -4.87
CA LEU A 64 0.73 -1.07 -6.15
C LEU A 64 1.66 -2.02 -6.89
N GLN A 65 2.97 -1.77 -6.89
CA GLN A 65 3.94 -2.68 -7.52
C GLN A 65 3.93 -4.07 -6.84
N ILE A 66 3.95 -4.11 -5.51
CA ILE A 66 3.90 -5.38 -4.77
C ILE A 66 2.57 -6.08 -5.00
N SER A 67 1.44 -5.37 -4.89
CA SER A 67 0.11 -5.90 -5.16
C SER A 67 0.03 -6.53 -6.57
N ARG A 68 0.46 -5.83 -7.62
CA ARG A 68 0.48 -6.37 -8.99
C ARG A 68 1.41 -7.56 -9.16
N SER A 69 2.49 -7.65 -8.38
CA SER A 69 3.41 -8.80 -8.45
C SER A 69 2.81 -10.09 -7.88
N VAL A 70 1.87 -9.98 -6.92
CA VAL A 70 1.22 -11.14 -6.26
C VAL A 70 -0.24 -11.35 -6.71
N ASP A 71 -0.83 -10.36 -7.38
CA ASP A 71 -2.18 -10.38 -7.92
C ASP A 71 -2.24 -9.57 -9.25
N PRO A 72 -1.68 -10.11 -10.35
CA PRO A 72 -1.61 -9.40 -11.63
C PRO A 72 -2.97 -9.08 -12.25
N GLN A 73 -4.01 -9.86 -11.89
CA GLN A 73 -5.38 -9.68 -12.38
C GLN A 73 -6.19 -8.72 -11.50
N GLY A 74 -5.66 -8.30 -10.34
CA GLY A 74 -6.35 -7.40 -9.41
C GLY A 74 -7.61 -8.02 -8.78
N MET A 75 -7.70 -9.35 -8.69
CA MET A 75 -8.91 -10.05 -8.22
C MET A 75 -9.15 -9.89 -6.72
N ARG A 76 -8.09 -9.59 -5.96
CA ARG A 76 -8.12 -9.45 -4.50
C ARG A 76 -7.39 -8.20 -4.02
N SER A 77 -7.15 -7.24 -4.91
CA SER A 77 -6.43 -6.01 -4.63
C SER A 77 -7.32 -4.79 -4.87
N ILE A 78 -7.42 -3.93 -3.86
CA ILE A 78 -8.23 -2.70 -3.90
C ILE A 78 -7.28 -1.52 -3.76
N GLY A 79 -7.27 -0.63 -4.76
CA GLY A 79 -6.58 0.65 -4.69
C GLY A 79 -7.36 1.64 -3.82
N VAL A 80 -6.71 2.24 -2.83
CA VAL A 80 -7.32 3.20 -1.92
C VAL A 80 -6.58 4.54 -2.02
N ILE A 81 -7.28 5.55 -2.52
CA ILE A 81 -6.75 6.90 -2.64
C ILE A 81 -7.12 7.71 -1.41
N THR A 82 -6.12 8.26 -0.74
CA THR A 82 -6.25 9.05 0.49
C THR A 82 -5.75 10.47 0.29
N LYS A 83 -5.93 11.35 1.28
CA LYS A 83 -5.34 12.71 1.27
C LYS A 83 -5.73 13.56 0.05
N ILE A 84 -6.98 13.44 -0.41
CA ILE A 84 -7.52 14.21 -1.54
C ILE A 84 -7.58 15.72 -1.22
N ASP A 85 -7.66 16.06 0.06
CA ASP A 85 -7.68 17.42 0.60
C ASP A 85 -6.38 18.21 0.36
N ILE A 86 -5.22 17.54 0.24
CA ILE A 86 -3.90 18.17 0.03
C ILE A 86 -3.41 18.04 -1.41
N MET A 87 -4.32 17.80 -2.36
CA MET A 87 -3.96 17.80 -3.77
C MET A 87 -3.57 19.20 -4.24
N ASP A 88 -2.63 19.25 -5.19
CA ASP A 88 -2.18 20.51 -5.77
C ASP A 88 -3.34 21.18 -6.52
N GLN A 89 -3.47 22.49 -6.33
CA GLN A 89 -4.53 23.26 -6.97
C GLN A 89 -4.44 23.13 -8.50
N GLY A 90 -5.55 22.74 -9.14
CA GLY A 90 -5.60 22.48 -10.58
C GLY A 90 -5.31 21.03 -10.98
N THR A 91 -5.07 20.14 -10.01
CA THR A 91 -5.02 18.68 -10.22
C THR A 91 -6.27 17.99 -9.67
N ASP A 92 -6.57 16.79 -10.15
CA ASP A 92 -7.67 15.95 -9.66
C ASP A 92 -7.31 14.46 -9.71
N ALA A 93 -7.95 13.67 -8.84
CA ALA A 93 -7.71 12.23 -8.73
C ALA A 93 -8.61 11.40 -9.67
N SER A 94 -9.33 12.02 -10.62
CA SER A 94 -10.34 11.32 -11.42
C SER A 94 -9.73 10.21 -12.26
N LYS A 95 -8.55 10.45 -12.86
CA LYS A 95 -7.84 9.43 -13.65
C LYS A 95 -7.49 8.22 -12.80
N MET A 96 -6.92 8.47 -11.62
CA MET A 96 -6.56 7.43 -10.66
C MET A 96 -7.79 6.62 -10.21
N LEU A 97 -8.91 7.28 -9.93
CA LEU A 97 -10.17 6.63 -9.53
C LEU A 97 -10.83 5.84 -10.67
N ARG A 98 -10.62 6.24 -11.93
CA ARG A 98 -11.10 5.51 -13.12
C ARG A 98 -10.15 4.37 -13.52
N GLY A 99 -8.97 4.29 -12.91
CA GLY A 99 -7.93 3.32 -13.27
C GLY A 99 -7.26 3.62 -14.62
N GLU A 100 -7.23 4.89 -15.02
CA GLU A 100 -6.61 5.40 -16.25
C GLU A 100 -5.12 5.72 -16.10
#